data_AF-A0A535MR60-F1
#
_entry.id   AF-A0A535MR60-F1
#
_cell.length_a   1.000
_cell.length_b   1.000
_cell.length_c   1.000
_cell.angle_alpha   90.00
_cell.angle_beta   90.00
_cell.angle_gamma   90.00
#
_symmetry.space_group_name_H-M   'P 1'
#
loop_
_entity.id
_entity.type
_entity.pdbx_description
1 polymer ?
#
loop_
_entity_poly.entity_id
_entity_poly.type
_entity_poly.pdbx_seq_one_letter_code
_entity_poly.pdbx_strand_id
1 'polypeptide(L)' 'GDETVALLRFRLSEEQCAAVERGGEVVALCDHPGHRARTVLDDAQRRALAEDLGR' A
#
# COMPACT_ATOMS: atom_id res chain seq x y z
N GLY A 1 -1.44 -18.81 -19.28
CA GLY A 1 -0.31 -17.92 -19.60
C GLY A 1 0.54 -17.86 -18.38
N ASP A 2 1.86 -17.91 -18.51
CA ASP A 2 2.76 -17.86 -17.35
C ASP A 2 2.52 -16.56 -16.57
N GLU A 3 2.05 -16.70 -15.33
CA GLU A 3 1.95 -15.60 -14.40
C GLU A 3 3.32 -15.34 -13.78
N THR A 4 3.96 -14.24 -14.19
CA THR A 4 5.20 -13.80 -13.55
C THR A 4 4.87 -13.12 -12.22
N VAL A 5 5.35 -13.68 -11.11
CA VAL A 5 5.21 -13.10 -9.77
C VAL A 5 6.42 -12.23 -9.45
N ALA A 6 6.19 -10.99 -9.00
CA ALA A 6 7.23 -10.09 -8.51
C ALA A 6 6.99 -9.77 -7.03
N LEU A 7 8.08 -9.72 -6.24
CA LEU A 7 8.05 -9.28 -4.86
C LEU A 7 8.38 -7.79 -4.78
N LEU A 8 7.49 -7.01 -4.16
CA LEU A 8 7.63 -5.56 -4.02
C LEU A 8 7.99 -5.20 -2.58
N ARG A 9 8.79 -4.14 -2.43
CA ARG A 9 9.08 -3.53 -1.13
C ARG A 9 8.84 -2.03 -1.21
N PHE A 10 7.96 -1.54 -0.34
CA PHE A 10 7.67 -0.12 -0.18
C PHE A 10 8.41 0.39 1.06
N ARG A 11 9.05 1.56 0.93
CA ARG A 11 9.68 2.25 2.06
C ARG A 11 8.89 3.51 2.34
N LEU A 12 8.45 3.65 3.58
CA LEU A 12 7.69 4.79 4.06
C LEU A 12 8.59 5.65 4.97
N SER A 13 8.38 6.96 4.94
CA SER A 13 8.97 7.87 5.93
C SER A 13 8.26 7.73 7.28
N GLU A 14 8.88 8.23 8.36
CA GLU A 14 8.26 8.27 9.69
C GLU A 14 6.91 9.03 9.67
N GLU A 15 6.84 10.12 8.91
CA GLU A 15 5.60 10.90 8.73
C GLU A 15 4.50 10.07 8.05
N GLN A 16 4.86 9.29 7.02
CA GLN A 16 3.93 8.42 6.33
C GLN A 16 3.46 7.27 7.24
N CYS A 17 4.37 6.66 8.01
CA CYS A 17 3.99 5.64 8.99
C CYS A 17 3.00 6.21 10.03
N ALA A 18 3.31 7.37 10.61
CA ALA A 18 2.42 8.03 11.57
C ALA A 18 1.07 8.43 10.94
N ALA A 19 1.03 8.76 9.65
CA ALA A 19 -0.21 9.02 8.94
C ALA A 19 -1.07 7.75 8.81
N VAL A 20 -0.46 6.62 8.46
CA VAL A 20 -1.16 5.32 8.39
C VAL A 20 -1.68 4.90 9.78
N GLU A 21 -0.85 5.00 10.82
CA GLU A 21 -1.22 4.68 12.21
C GLU A 21 -2.40 5.50 12.73
N ARG A 22 -2.53 6.77 12.28
CA ARG A 22 -3.67 7.64 12.60
C ARG A 22 -4.91 7.40 11.71
N GLY A 23 -4.87 6.41 10.83
CA GLY A 23 -5.99 6.04 9.95
C GLY A 23 -6.06 6.86 8.66
N GLY A 24 -4.94 7.43 8.20
CA GLY A 24 -4.87 8.12 6.92
C GLY A 24 -5.24 7.22 5.73
N GLU A 25 -5.77 7.82 4.66
CA GLU A 25 -6.09 7.11 3.41
C GLU A 25 -4.82 6.55 2.76
N VAL A 26 -4.86 5.29 2.33
CA VAL A 26 -3.76 4.65 1.59
C VAL A 26 -4.26 4.24 0.22
N VAL A 27 -3.53 4.64 -0.81
CA VAL A 27 -3.87 4.37 -2.21
C VAL A 27 -2.75 3.59 -2.88
N ALA A 28 -3.08 2.43 -3.45
CA ALA A 28 -2.22 1.70 -4.37
C ALA A 28 -2.51 2.17 -5.80
N LEU A 29 -1.46 2.56 -6.53
CA LEU A 29 -1.56 3.07 -7.89
C LEU A 29 -0.57 2.33 -8.81
N CYS A 30 -1.05 1.95 -9.99
CA CYS A 30 -0.22 1.57 -11.12
C CYS A 30 -0.49 2.56 -12.26
N ASP A 31 0.57 3.19 -12.76
CA ASP A 31 0.51 4.22 -13.79
C ASP A 31 1.21 3.79 -15.10
N HIS A 32 1.50 2.50 -15.23
CA HIS A 32 2.16 1.94 -16.42
C HIS A 32 1.36 2.29 -17.69
N PRO A 33 2.01 2.70 -18.80
CA PRO A 33 1.30 3.17 -20.00
C PRO A 33 0.33 2.14 -20.60
N GLY A 34 0.65 0.85 -20.49
CA GLY A 34 -0.21 -0.25 -20.96
C GLY A 34 -1.14 -0.84 -19.89
N HIS A 35 -1.05 -0.39 -18.63
CA HIS A 35 -1.89 -0.88 -17.55
C HIS A 35 -2.00 0.16 -16.43
N ARG A 36 -3.18 0.75 -16.27
CA ARG A 36 -3.47 1.73 -15.22
C ARG A 36 -4.51 1.17 -14.26
N ALA A 37 -4.22 1.27 -12.97
CA ALA A 37 -5.11 0.81 -11.92
C ALA A 37 -4.95 1.68 -10.67
N ARG A 38 -6.05 1.87 -9.93
CA ARG A 38 -6.07 2.61 -8.67
C ARG A 38 -7.01 1.91 -7.70
N THR A 39 -6.53 1.67 -6.48
CA THR A 39 -7.32 1.08 -5.40
C THR A 39 -7.04 1.82 -4.10
N VAL A 40 -8.10 2.19 -3.39
CA VAL A 40 -8.01 2.67 -2.01
C VAL A 40 -8.09 1.46 -1.09
N LEU A 41 -7.18 1.34 -0.12
CA LEU A 41 -7.23 0.25 0.85
C LEU A 41 -8.44 0.45 1.77
N ASP A 42 -9.20 -0.62 1.98
CA ASP A 42 -10.32 -0.61 2.92
C ASP A 42 -9.83 -0.55 4.38
N ASP A 43 -10.76 -0.39 5.32
CA ASP A 43 -10.45 -0.24 6.73
C ASP A 43 -9.71 -1.44 7.33
N ALA A 44 -10.01 -2.66 6.87
CA ALA A 44 -9.36 -3.87 7.37
C ALA A 44 -7.91 -3.94 6.86
N GLN A 45 -7.70 -3.64 5.57
CA GLN A 45 -6.38 -3.59 4.95
C GLN A 45 -5.50 -2.49 5.56
N ARG A 46 -6.06 -1.30 5.82
CA ARG A 46 -5.32 -0.20 6.46
C ARG A 46 -4.90 -0.55 7.89
N ARG A 47 -5.76 -1.22 8.67
CA ARG A 47 -5.40 -1.70 10.02
C ARG A 47 -4.29 -2.74 9.98
N ALA A 48 -4.39 -3.73 9.09
CA ALA A 48 -3.33 -4.72 8.92
C ALA A 48 -1.98 -4.08 8.53
N LEU A 49 -2.00 -3.09 7.63
CA LEU A 49 -0.79 -2.33 7.28
C LEU A 49 -0.24 -1.53 8.48
N ALA A 50 -1.11 -0.93 9.29
CA ALA A 50 -0.68 -0.20 10.49
C ALA A 50 -0.04 -1.14 11.52
N GLU A 51 -0.57 -2.36 11.69
CA GLU A 51 0.02 -3.41 12.53
C GLU A 51 1.40 -3.84 12.03
N ASP A 52 1.58 -3.99 10.71
CA ASP A 52 2.89 -4.32 10.11
C ASP A 52 3.94 -3.20 10.31
N LEU A 53 3.51 -1.93 10.38
CA LEU A 53 4.38 -0.78 10.60
C LEU A 53 4.71 -0.57 12.09
N GLY A 54 3.71 -0.76 12.95
CA GLY A 54 3.79 -0.63 14.39
C GLY A 54 4.16 -1.96 15.05
N ARG A 55 5.47 -2.23 15.14
CA ARG A 55 6.12 -3.34 15.87
C ARG A 55 5.26 -4.28 16.70
#